data_AF-A0A1S2PEH3-F1
#
_entry.id   AF-A0A1S2PEH3-F1
#
_cell.length_a   1.000
_cell.length_b   1.000
_cell.length_c   1.000
_cell.angle_alpha   90.00
_cell.angle_beta   90.00
_cell.angle_gamma   90.00
#
_symmetry.space_group_name_H-M   'P 1'
#
loop_
_entity.id
_entity.type
_entity.pdbx_description
1 polymer ?
#
loop_
_entity_poly.entity_id
_entity_poly.type
_entity_poly.pdbx_seq_one_letter_code
_entity_poly.pdbx_strand_id
1 'polypeptide(L)'
;MPPQPPPRTPAALPVLPYRKPTKGRDYWVFDDVLPDVDAVRERCLAKDDWVQGYPYTSETWPGLRAMPGLAPGELAVIERLVKQATGAKELWVQQAPGGGTLNHNCVQVVGAGESEPRPHTDSRALCRYAAVLYLNPHVPKNCGTAFYRQSLPGGRLGGNIVQAPHNNLVEALGTRFVPGDHFEEDVRVPHKYNRLLLYNANLVHSATDYTGRTLEEKRMTAVFFWMA
;
A
#
# COMPACT_ATOMS: atom_id res chain seq x y z
N MET A 1 -26.09 -6.14 -47.80
CA MET A 1 -25.68 -5.73 -46.44
C MET A 1 -24.21 -5.34 -46.48
N PRO A 2 -23.81 -4.18 -45.94
CA PRO A 2 -22.39 -3.89 -45.75
C PRO A 2 -21.80 -4.89 -44.73
N PRO A 3 -20.55 -5.34 -44.90
CA PRO A 3 -19.92 -6.26 -43.97
C PRO A 3 -19.75 -5.57 -42.61
N GLN A 4 -20.11 -6.29 -41.54
CA GLN A 4 -19.84 -5.85 -40.18
C GLN A 4 -18.32 -5.69 -39.99
N PRO A 5 -17.86 -4.58 -39.38
CA PRO A 5 -16.46 -4.45 -39.00
C PRO A 5 -16.08 -5.57 -38.03
N PRO A 6 -14.86 -6.11 -38.11
CA PRO A 6 -14.42 -7.16 -37.22
C PRO A 6 -14.53 -6.71 -35.76
N PRO A 7 -14.86 -7.61 -34.83
CA PRO A 7 -14.87 -7.28 -33.41
C PRO A 7 -13.48 -6.74 -33.04
N ARG A 8 -13.45 -5.55 -32.45
CA ARG A 8 -12.20 -4.95 -31.95
C ARG A 8 -11.66 -5.89 -30.88
N THR A 9 -10.53 -6.53 -31.16
CA THR A 9 -9.75 -7.22 -30.13
C THR A 9 -9.45 -6.19 -29.03
N PRO A 10 -9.76 -6.47 -27.75
CA PRO A 10 -9.34 -5.59 -26.67
C PRO A 10 -7.84 -5.34 -26.80
N ALA A 11 -7.42 -4.08 -26.87
CA ALA A 11 -6.00 -3.76 -26.92
C ALA A 11 -5.32 -4.39 -25.70
N ALA A 12 -4.25 -5.17 -25.92
CA ALA A 12 -3.50 -5.77 -24.83
C ALA A 12 -2.99 -4.66 -23.90
N LEU A 13 -3.11 -4.86 -22.58
CA LEU A 13 -2.59 -3.90 -21.62
C LEU A 13 -1.08 -3.67 -21.85
N PRO A 14 -0.59 -2.43 -21.69
CA PRO A 14 0.84 -2.17 -21.71
C PRO A 14 1.59 -3.08 -20.73
N VAL A 15 2.77 -3.55 -21.14
CA VAL A 15 3.63 -4.38 -20.29
C VAL A 15 4.56 -3.48 -19.48
N LEU A 16 4.43 -3.54 -18.16
CA LEU A 16 5.29 -2.82 -17.23
C LEU A 16 6.72 -3.38 -17.29
N PRO A 17 7.74 -2.55 -16.99
CA PRO A 17 9.08 -3.03 -16.74
C PRO A 17 9.11 -3.91 -15.48
N TYR A 18 9.90 -4.99 -15.55
CA TYR A 18 10.11 -5.88 -14.41
C TYR A 18 11.42 -5.57 -13.70
N ARG A 19 11.37 -5.62 -12.36
CA ARG A 19 12.55 -5.75 -11.52
C ARG A 19 12.16 -6.55 -10.28
N LYS A 20 12.88 -7.63 -10.03
CA LYS A 20 12.65 -8.49 -8.87
C LYS A 20 12.75 -7.66 -7.57
N PRO A 21 11.67 -7.56 -6.76
CA PRO A 21 11.73 -6.87 -5.48
C PRO A 21 12.80 -7.51 -4.59
N THR A 22 13.80 -6.72 -4.20
CA THR A 22 14.96 -7.21 -3.46
C THR A 22 15.05 -6.50 -2.10
N LYS A 23 15.13 -7.29 -1.03
CA LYS A 23 15.30 -6.78 0.34
C LYS A 23 16.61 -5.97 0.42
N GLY A 24 16.57 -4.79 1.04
CA GLY A 24 17.72 -3.88 1.15
C GLY A 24 17.89 -2.92 -0.04
N ARG A 25 17.09 -3.07 -1.12
CA ARG A 25 17.13 -2.20 -2.30
C ARG A 25 15.75 -1.64 -2.65
N ASP A 26 14.76 -2.51 -2.72
CA ASP A 26 13.40 -2.16 -3.14
C ASP A 26 12.42 -2.17 -1.97
N TYR A 27 12.71 -2.97 -0.94
CA TYR A 27 11.96 -3.00 0.31
C TYR A 27 12.87 -3.36 1.49
N TRP A 28 12.43 -3.00 2.69
CA TRP A 28 13.12 -3.26 3.96
C TRP A 28 12.09 -3.71 4.99
N VAL A 29 12.54 -4.59 5.90
CA VAL A 29 11.71 -5.12 6.98
C VAL A 29 12.44 -4.88 8.28
N PHE A 30 11.79 -4.17 9.18
CA PHE A 30 12.25 -3.91 10.54
C PHE A 30 11.23 -4.50 11.49
N ASP A 31 11.70 -5.25 12.48
CA ASP A 31 10.86 -5.85 13.50
C ASP A 31 11.08 -5.11 14.82
N ASP A 32 10.07 -5.13 15.67
CA ASP A 32 10.13 -4.61 17.04
C ASP A 32 10.55 -3.12 17.08
N VAL A 33 9.96 -2.32 16.17
CA VAL A 33 10.45 -0.97 15.85
C VAL A 33 10.07 0.09 16.88
N LEU A 34 8.88 0.00 17.46
CA LEU A 34 8.45 0.92 18.51
C LEU A 34 8.76 0.30 19.88
N PRO A 35 9.32 1.08 20.82
CA PRO A 35 9.64 0.58 22.15
C PRO A 35 8.38 0.19 22.96
N ASP A 36 7.27 0.88 22.71
CA ASP A 36 5.97 0.62 23.35
C ASP A 36 4.86 0.67 22.29
N VAL A 37 4.76 -0.41 21.52
CA VAL A 37 3.74 -0.56 20.47
C VAL A 37 2.34 -0.81 21.06
N ASP A 38 2.27 -1.31 22.29
CA ASP A 38 1.01 -1.58 22.97
C ASP A 38 0.32 -0.27 23.32
N ALA A 39 1.06 0.73 23.84
CA ALA A 39 0.52 2.07 24.08
C ALA A 39 0.00 2.74 22.79
N VAL A 40 0.65 2.52 21.64
CA VAL A 40 0.14 2.99 20.35
C VAL A 40 -1.19 2.33 20.02
N ARG A 41 -1.26 1.00 20.17
CA ARG A 41 -2.46 0.23 19.88
C ARG A 41 -3.62 0.64 20.79
N GLU A 42 -3.38 0.77 22.09
CA GLU A 42 -4.39 1.21 23.07
C GLU A 42 -4.96 2.58 22.69
N ARG A 43 -4.10 3.55 22.35
CA ARG A 43 -4.56 4.86 21.87
C ARG A 43 -5.35 4.78 20.57
N CYS A 44 -4.98 3.88 19.65
CA CYS A 44 -5.75 3.67 18.42
C CYS A 44 -7.14 3.11 18.72
N LEU A 45 -7.26 2.14 19.62
CA LEU A 45 -8.56 1.55 19.99
C LEU A 45 -9.46 2.51 20.75
N ALA A 46 -8.89 3.44 21.50
CA ALA A 46 -9.64 4.46 22.23
C ALA A 46 -10.19 5.59 21.34
N LYS A 47 -9.88 5.60 20.04
CA LYS A 47 -10.35 6.63 19.10
C LYS A 47 -11.84 6.52 18.81
N ASP A 48 -12.50 7.67 18.78
CA ASP A 48 -13.88 7.87 18.35
C ASP A 48 -13.99 8.73 17.07
N ASP A 49 -12.87 9.23 16.55
CA ASP A 49 -12.75 10.18 15.44
C ASP A 49 -12.50 9.50 14.07
N TRP A 50 -12.97 8.27 13.88
CA TRP A 50 -12.73 7.49 12.66
C TRP A 50 -13.44 8.06 11.44
N VAL A 51 -12.68 8.33 10.38
CA VAL A 51 -13.20 8.64 9.05
C VAL A 51 -13.51 7.34 8.31
N GLN A 52 -14.70 7.27 7.71
CA GLN A 52 -15.25 6.06 7.08
C GLN A 52 -14.96 5.99 5.58
N GLY A 53 -14.38 4.86 5.16
CA GLY A 53 -14.16 4.50 3.75
C GLY A 53 -15.16 3.44 3.27
N TYR A 54 -14.83 2.75 2.18
CA TYR A 54 -15.61 1.59 1.72
C TYR A 54 -15.54 0.43 2.75
N PRO A 55 -16.63 -0.29 3.05
CA PRO A 55 -17.95 -0.23 2.41
C PRO A 55 -18.93 0.76 3.06
N TYR A 56 -18.50 1.51 4.08
CA TYR A 56 -19.36 2.44 4.82
C TYR A 56 -19.74 3.68 4.01
N THR A 57 -18.88 4.09 3.08
CA THR A 57 -19.07 5.23 2.18
C THR A 57 -18.72 4.87 0.73
N SER A 58 -18.92 5.83 -0.20
CA SER A 58 -18.52 5.71 -1.60
C SER A 58 -17.05 6.04 -1.87
N GLU A 59 -16.24 6.19 -0.83
CA GLU A 59 -14.80 6.38 -0.94
C GLU A 59 -14.11 5.16 -1.56
N THR A 60 -12.99 5.37 -2.24
CA THR A 60 -12.27 4.28 -2.93
C THR A 60 -11.32 3.49 -2.03
N TRP A 61 -10.96 4.06 -0.88
CA TRP A 61 -10.11 3.43 0.13
C TRP A 61 -10.96 2.67 1.17
N PRO A 62 -10.48 1.53 1.68
CA PRO A 62 -11.28 0.67 2.55
C PRO A 62 -11.15 1.00 4.04
N GLY A 63 -12.16 0.56 4.79
CA GLY A 63 -12.17 0.51 6.24
C GLY A 63 -12.28 1.87 6.90
N LEU A 64 -11.61 2.02 8.03
CA LEU A 64 -11.61 3.22 8.86
C LEU A 64 -10.22 3.84 8.87
N ARG A 65 -10.14 5.17 8.92
CA ARG A 65 -8.89 5.92 9.00
C ARG A 65 -8.93 6.98 10.10
N ALA A 66 -7.82 7.18 10.79
CA ALA A 66 -7.62 8.28 11.72
C ALA A 66 -6.20 8.86 11.59
N MET A 67 -6.08 10.16 11.81
CA MET A 67 -4.81 10.90 11.75
C MET A 67 -4.72 11.89 12.93
N PRO A 68 -3.55 12.04 13.56
CA PRO A 68 -2.34 11.27 13.35
C PRO A 68 -2.46 9.85 13.94
N GLY A 69 -1.69 8.92 13.37
CA GLY A 69 -1.57 7.55 13.86
C GLY A 69 -0.57 7.42 15.01
N LEU A 70 0.64 7.93 14.79
CA LEU A 70 1.73 7.95 15.76
C LEU A 70 1.93 9.35 16.34
N ALA A 71 2.40 9.41 17.59
CA ALA A 71 2.89 10.63 18.21
C ALA A 71 4.22 11.08 17.58
N PRO A 72 4.61 12.35 17.69
CA PRO A 72 5.83 12.87 17.04
C PRO A 72 7.11 12.08 17.37
N GLY A 73 7.29 11.65 18.62
CA GLY A 73 8.46 10.87 19.02
C GLY A 73 8.51 9.47 18.41
N GLU A 74 7.36 8.82 18.26
CA GLU A 74 7.21 7.51 17.62
C GLU A 74 7.45 7.62 16.11
N LEU A 75 6.86 8.64 15.46
CA LEU A 75 7.11 8.92 14.05
C LEU A 75 8.60 9.19 13.78
N ALA A 76 9.28 9.93 14.66
CA ALA A 76 10.72 10.19 14.54
C ALA A 76 11.58 8.92 14.62
N VAL A 77 11.14 7.86 15.32
CA VAL A 77 11.80 6.54 15.29
C VAL A 77 11.69 5.94 13.89
N ILE A 78 10.49 5.96 13.31
CA ILE A 78 10.23 5.43 11.96
C ILE A 78 11.06 6.19 10.92
N GLU A 79 11.01 7.52 10.92
CA GLU A 79 11.73 8.34 9.94
C GLU A 79 13.25 8.18 10.01
N ARG A 80 13.80 7.95 11.21
CA ARG A 80 15.22 7.62 11.38
C ARG A 80 15.59 6.32 10.70
N LEU A 81 14.77 5.27 10.86
CA LEU A 81 14.98 3.98 10.19
C LEU A 81 14.88 4.14 8.68
N VAL A 82 13.91 4.89 8.18
CA VAL A 82 13.74 5.16 6.74
C VAL A 82 15.00 5.83 6.18
N LYS A 83 15.46 6.93 6.79
CA LYS A 83 16.67 7.65 6.32
C LYS A 83 17.91 6.76 6.35
N GLN A 84 18.10 5.96 7.40
CA GLN A 84 19.22 5.03 7.50
C GLN A 84 19.18 3.94 6.41
N ALA A 85 18.00 3.43 6.09
CA ALA A 85 17.82 2.34 5.15
C ALA A 85 17.96 2.77 3.68
N THR A 86 17.49 3.97 3.36
CA THR A 86 17.42 4.48 1.99
C THR A 86 18.55 5.43 1.64
N GLY A 87 19.24 5.99 2.64
CA GLY A 87 20.22 7.06 2.45
C GLY A 87 19.59 8.44 2.20
N ALA A 88 18.26 8.57 2.31
CA ALA A 88 17.57 9.85 2.18
C ALA A 88 18.04 10.83 3.25
N LYS A 89 18.37 12.07 2.84
CA LYS A 89 18.79 13.14 3.75
C LYS A 89 17.59 13.81 4.42
N GLU A 90 16.52 13.97 3.64
CA GLU A 90 15.28 14.58 4.05
C GLU A 90 14.11 13.66 3.71
N LEU A 91 13.02 13.81 4.46
CA LEU A 91 11.74 13.17 4.17
C LEU A 91 10.67 14.25 4.32
N TRP A 92 9.74 14.34 3.39
CA TRP A 92 8.64 15.30 3.47
C TRP A 92 7.36 14.75 2.86
N VAL A 93 6.23 15.33 3.28
CA VAL A 93 4.92 15.05 2.70
C VAL A 93 4.68 16.04 1.57
N GLN A 94 4.50 15.51 0.36
CA GLN A 94 4.25 16.34 -0.82
C GLN A 94 2.77 16.71 -0.93
N GLN A 95 2.50 17.98 -1.24
CA GLN A 95 1.18 18.45 -1.62
C GLN A 95 0.93 18.18 -3.11
N ALA A 96 -0.27 17.66 -3.40
CA ALA A 96 -0.80 17.58 -4.76
C ALA A 96 -1.20 18.98 -5.25
N PRO A 97 -1.33 19.20 -6.58
CA PRO A 97 -1.72 20.50 -7.14
C PRO A 97 -3.03 21.09 -6.57
N GLY A 98 -3.93 20.25 -6.06
CA GLY A 98 -5.17 20.67 -5.39
C GLY A 98 -5.05 20.89 -3.88
N GLY A 99 -3.85 20.93 -3.31
CA GLY A 99 -3.58 21.16 -1.88
C GLY A 99 -3.70 19.93 -0.97
N GLY A 100 -4.29 18.84 -1.44
CA GLY A 100 -4.35 17.57 -0.70
C GLY A 100 -3.00 16.87 -0.56
N THR A 101 -2.88 15.98 0.41
CA THR A 101 -1.70 15.11 0.61
C THR A 101 -2.13 13.65 0.63
N LEU A 102 -1.18 12.72 0.48
CA LEU A 102 -1.43 11.33 0.88
C LEU A 102 -1.62 11.30 2.40
N ASN A 103 -2.46 10.40 2.91
CA ASN A 103 -2.71 10.23 4.34
C ASN A 103 -1.47 9.66 5.05
N HIS A 104 -0.47 10.52 5.24
CA HIS A 104 0.79 10.24 5.92
C HIS A 104 0.58 10.17 7.43
N ASN A 105 1.23 9.22 8.10
CA ASN A 105 1.04 8.95 9.53
C ASN A 105 -0.44 8.75 9.86
N CYS A 106 -1.08 7.85 9.13
CA CYS A 106 -2.50 7.51 9.29
C CYS A 106 -2.65 6.08 9.76
N VAL A 107 -3.44 5.86 10.82
CA VAL A 107 -3.87 4.50 11.18
C VAL A 107 -5.06 4.15 10.32
N GLN A 108 -4.99 2.98 9.70
CA GLN A 108 -6.06 2.39 8.92
C GLN A 108 -6.45 1.02 9.51
N VAL A 109 -7.75 0.78 9.65
CA VAL A 109 -8.31 -0.47 10.16
C VAL A 109 -9.26 -1.04 9.11
N VAL A 110 -9.03 -2.28 8.67
CA VAL A 110 -9.84 -2.94 7.63
C VAL A 110 -10.19 -4.36 8.06
N GLY A 111 -11.48 -4.67 8.02
CA GLY A 111 -12.04 -5.96 8.43
C GLY A 111 -12.23 -6.96 7.31
N ALA A 112 -12.54 -8.20 7.70
CA ALA A 112 -12.89 -9.26 6.77
C ALA A 112 -14.14 -8.85 5.95
N GLY A 113 -14.02 -8.94 4.62
CA GLY A 113 -15.10 -8.56 3.69
C GLY A 113 -15.27 -7.05 3.45
N GLU A 114 -14.47 -6.20 4.10
CA GLU A 114 -14.50 -4.74 3.85
C GLU A 114 -13.64 -4.36 2.63
N SER A 115 -12.75 -5.25 2.20
CA SER A 115 -11.97 -5.07 0.99
C SER A 115 -11.38 -6.41 0.51
N GLU A 116 -10.74 -6.35 -0.64
CA GLU A 116 -9.99 -7.43 -1.28
C GLU A 116 -8.59 -6.90 -1.63
N PRO A 117 -7.62 -7.78 -1.94
CA PRO A 117 -6.35 -7.34 -2.49
C PRO A 117 -6.57 -6.47 -3.73
N ARG A 118 -6.05 -5.25 -3.69
CA ARG A 118 -6.12 -4.26 -4.77
C ARG A 118 -4.71 -3.85 -5.15
N PRO A 119 -4.02 -4.58 -6.04
CA PRO A 119 -2.70 -4.23 -6.51
C PRO A 119 -2.69 -2.83 -7.11
N HIS A 120 -1.82 -1.96 -6.58
CA HIS A 120 -1.65 -0.59 -7.03
C HIS A 120 -0.20 -0.13 -6.84
N THR A 121 0.13 1.04 -7.38
CA THR A 121 1.32 1.79 -6.97
C THR A 121 0.87 3.10 -6.36
N ASP A 122 1.67 3.64 -5.44
CA ASP A 122 1.46 5.02 -5.02
C ASP A 122 1.90 5.98 -6.14
N SER A 123 1.42 7.22 -6.06
CA SER A 123 1.79 8.25 -7.04
C SER A 123 3.25 8.64 -6.90
N ARG A 124 4.04 8.47 -7.97
CA ARG A 124 5.43 8.95 -8.08
C ARG A 124 5.56 10.46 -7.95
N ALA A 125 4.49 11.23 -8.15
CA ALA A 125 4.52 12.67 -7.95
C ALA A 125 4.46 13.04 -6.45
N LEU A 126 3.98 12.14 -5.60
CA LEU A 126 3.68 12.41 -4.19
C LEU A 126 4.43 11.49 -3.20
N CYS A 127 4.99 10.37 -3.69
CA CYS A 127 5.61 9.36 -2.87
C CYS A 127 6.83 8.74 -3.58
N ARG A 128 7.97 8.71 -2.87
CA ARG A 128 9.16 7.92 -3.21
C ARG A 128 9.21 6.64 -2.40
N TYR A 129 8.96 6.75 -1.10
CA TYR A 129 8.94 5.65 -0.16
C TYR A 129 7.62 5.59 0.60
N ALA A 130 7.04 4.40 0.66
CA ALA A 130 5.88 4.12 1.47
C ALA A 130 6.21 3.08 2.55
N ALA A 131 5.50 3.13 3.67
CA ALA A 131 5.67 2.13 4.71
C ALA A 131 4.35 1.76 5.40
N VAL A 132 4.33 0.53 5.93
CA VAL A 132 3.22 -0.04 6.69
C VAL A 132 3.78 -0.58 8.00
N LEU A 133 3.31 -0.06 9.14
CA LEU A 133 3.56 -0.58 10.47
C LEU A 133 2.35 -1.39 10.95
N TYR A 134 2.55 -2.64 11.31
CA TYR A 134 1.48 -3.54 11.78
C TYR A 134 1.23 -3.39 13.28
N LEU A 135 -0.01 -3.06 13.66
CA LEU A 135 -0.36 -2.58 15.00
C LEU A 135 -1.28 -3.52 15.80
N ASN A 136 -1.47 -4.76 15.37
CA ASN A 136 -2.28 -5.71 16.13
C ASN A 136 -1.64 -7.11 16.28
N PRO A 137 -1.63 -7.68 17.50
CA PRO A 137 -0.84 -8.88 17.82
C PRO A 137 -1.39 -10.18 17.24
N HIS A 138 -2.72 -10.29 17.09
CA HIS A 138 -3.40 -11.54 16.79
C HIS A 138 -4.00 -11.58 15.38
N VAL A 139 -3.25 -11.10 14.39
CA VAL A 139 -3.65 -11.14 12.98
C VAL A 139 -2.94 -12.29 12.25
N PRO A 140 -3.65 -13.08 11.41
CA PRO A 140 -3.05 -14.12 10.60
C PRO A 140 -1.88 -13.61 9.74
N LYS A 141 -0.83 -14.44 9.60
CA LYS A 141 0.37 -14.07 8.83
C LYS A 141 0.08 -13.72 7.37
N ASN A 142 -1.00 -14.27 6.79
CA ASN A 142 -1.44 -14.00 5.43
C ASN A 142 -2.17 -12.64 5.26
N CYS A 143 -2.39 -11.86 6.32
CA CYS A 143 -2.90 -10.49 6.24
C CYS A 143 -1.76 -9.44 6.19
N GLY A 144 -0.64 -9.80 5.57
CA GLY A 144 0.53 -8.93 5.43
C GLY A 144 0.42 -7.96 4.25
N THR A 145 1.52 -7.82 3.51
CA THR A 145 1.62 -7.03 2.28
C THR A 145 2.43 -7.82 1.27
N ALA A 146 2.02 -7.79 0.00
CA ALA A 146 2.77 -8.40 -1.10
C ALA A 146 3.08 -7.38 -2.19
N PHE A 147 4.15 -7.66 -2.91
CA PHE A 147 4.49 -7.07 -4.19
C PHE A 147 4.02 -8.01 -5.29
N TYR A 148 3.44 -7.43 -6.33
CA TYR A 148 2.82 -8.16 -7.43
C TYR A 148 3.53 -7.85 -8.74
N ARG A 149 3.35 -8.71 -9.74
CA ARG A 149 3.71 -8.45 -11.13
C ARG A 149 2.54 -8.80 -12.04
N GLN A 150 2.52 -8.21 -13.24
CA GLN A 150 1.44 -8.47 -14.18
C GLN A 150 1.38 -9.94 -14.57
N SER A 151 0.18 -10.51 -14.54
CA SER A 151 -0.19 -11.74 -15.21
C SER A 151 -0.76 -11.39 -16.58
N LEU A 152 -0.21 -12.00 -17.63
CA LEU A 152 -0.56 -11.76 -19.03
C LEU A 152 -1.15 -13.03 -19.67
N PRO A 153 -1.95 -12.90 -20.74
CA PRO A 153 -2.51 -14.05 -21.45
C PRO A 153 -1.45 -15.10 -21.83
N GLY A 154 -1.83 -16.37 -21.72
CA GLY A 154 -0.94 -17.51 -21.99
C GLY A 154 0.06 -17.80 -20.87
N GLY A 155 -0.21 -17.36 -19.63
CA GLY A 155 0.63 -17.65 -18.46
C GLY A 155 1.95 -16.87 -18.46
N ARG A 156 2.06 -15.82 -19.27
CA ARG A 156 3.25 -14.97 -19.32
C ARG A 156 3.22 -13.97 -18.18
N LEU A 157 4.37 -13.66 -17.61
CA LEU A 157 4.49 -12.65 -16.57
C LEU A 157 5.10 -11.36 -17.11
N GLY A 158 4.43 -10.24 -16.88
CA GLY A 158 4.91 -8.89 -17.15
C GLY A 158 5.69 -8.31 -15.98
N GLY A 159 5.74 -6.98 -15.90
CA GLY A 159 6.49 -6.25 -14.88
C GLY A 159 5.68 -5.84 -13.66
N ASN A 160 6.33 -5.03 -12.81
CA ASN A 160 5.84 -4.67 -11.49
C ASN A 160 6.20 -3.25 -11.06
N ILE A 161 6.77 -2.44 -11.96
CA ILE A 161 7.24 -1.10 -11.62
C ILE A 161 6.58 -0.07 -12.53
N VAL A 162 6.09 1.02 -11.94
CA VAL A 162 5.72 2.23 -12.67
C VAL A 162 6.92 3.17 -12.77
N GLN A 163 7.18 3.68 -13.97
CA GLN A 163 8.28 4.59 -14.27
C GLN A 163 7.80 5.80 -15.09
N ALA A 164 8.68 6.77 -15.32
CA ALA A 164 8.34 7.95 -16.13
C ALA A 164 7.96 7.51 -17.55
N PRO A 165 6.97 8.17 -18.18
CA PRO A 165 6.31 9.42 -17.76
C PRO A 165 5.12 9.23 -16.79
N HIS A 166 4.75 8.00 -16.43
CA HIS A 166 3.54 7.72 -15.65
C HIS A 166 3.77 7.90 -14.15
N ASN A 167 2.77 8.43 -13.44
CA ASN A 167 2.84 8.62 -12.00
C ASN A 167 2.33 7.39 -11.23
N ASN A 168 1.40 6.63 -11.79
CA ASN A 168 0.78 5.50 -11.11
C ASN A 168 0.38 4.40 -12.10
N LEU A 169 -0.12 3.30 -11.56
CA LEU A 169 -0.52 2.11 -12.31
C LEU A 169 -1.65 2.39 -13.33
N VAL A 170 -2.63 3.22 -12.95
CA VAL A 170 -3.76 3.59 -13.83
C VAL A 170 -3.26 4.32 -15.06
N GLU A 171 -2.34 5.28 -14.89
CA GLU A 171 -1.70 6.00 -15.99
C GLU A 171 -0.84 5.07 -16.86
N ALA A 172 -0.07 4.17 -16.24
CA ALA A 172 0.83 3.27 -16.96
C ALA A 172 0.08 2.22 -17.80
N LEU A 173 -1.09 1.79 -17.34
CA LEU A 173 -1.90 0.79 -18.03
C LEU A 173 -3.02 1.39 -18.89
N GLY A 174 -3.27 2.70 -18.77
CA GLY A 174 -4.31 3.40 -19.53
C GLY A 174 -5.73 2.97 -19.14
N THR A 175 -5.91 2.39 -17.95
CA THR A 175 -7.21 1.92 -17.44
C THR A 175 -7.40 2.26 -15.97
N ARG A 176 -8.61 2.68 -15.61
CA ARG A 176 -8.98 3.02 -14.22
C ARG A 176 -9.13 1.78 -13.33
N PHE A 177 -9.41 0.63 -13.93
CA PHE A 177 -9.57 -0.63 -13.23
C PHE A 177 -8.75 -1.71 -13.92
N VAL A 178 -7.97 -2.42 -13.12
CA VAL A 178 -7.26 -3.62 -13.54
C VAL A 178 -7.74 -4.72 -12.61
N PRO A 179 -8.47 -5.71 -13.14
CA PRO A 179 -8.96 -6.80 -12.30
C PRO A 179 -7.80 -7.53 -11.60
N GLY A 180 -8.06 -8.07 -10.41
CA GLY A 180 -6.99 -8.66 -9.57
C GLY A 180 -6.26 -9.85 -10.21
N ASP A 181 -6.92 -10.60 -11.10
CA ASP A 181 -6.35 -11.73 -11.84
C ASP A 181 -5.31 -11.32 -12.91
N HIS A 182 -5.20 -10.03 -13.20
CA HIS A 182 -4.09 -9.47 -13.98
C HIS A 182 -2.80 -9.29 -13.16
N PHE A 183 -2.78 -9.75 -11.91
CA PHE A 183 -1.61 -9.69 -11.05
C PHE A 183 -1.35 -11.03 -10.35
N GLU A 184 -0.07 -11.37 -10.27
CA GLU A 184 0.43 -12.52 -9.52
C GLU A 184 1.38 -12.02 -8.42
N GLU A 185 1.31 -12.62 -7.23
CA GLU A 185 2.23 -12.32 -6.15
C GLU A 185 3.67 -12.74 -6.52
N ASP A 186 4.62 -11.82 -6.36
CA ASP A 186 6.05 -12.09 -6.57
C ASP A 186 6.76 -12.28 -5.22
N VAL A 187 6.55 -11.33 -4.29
CA VAL A 187 7.18 -11.34 -2.97
C VAL A 187 6.15 -10.96 -1.91
N ARG A 188 6.04 -11.79 -0.87
CA ARG A 188 5.14 -11.56 0.27
C ARG A 188 5.93 -11.27 1.54
N VAL A 189 5.49 -10.25 2.28
CA VAL A 189 5.94 -9.96 3.63
C VAL A 189 4.78 -10.27 4.59
N PRO A 190 4.94 -11.28 5.48
CA PRO A 190 3.85 -11.66 6.36
C PRO A 190 3.62 -10.61 7.43
N HIS A 191 2.37 -10.52 7.87
CA HIS A 191 1.99 -9.74 9.04
C HIS A 191 2.82 -10.20 10.26
N LYS A 192 3.39 -9.25 10.99
CA LYS A 192 3.99 -9.46 12.31
C LYS A 192 3.75 -8.19 13.12
N TYR A 193 3.30 -8.32 14.36
CA TYR A 193 3.11 -7.15 15.22
C TYR A 193 4.41 -6.38 15.44
N ASN A 194 4.32 -5.04 15.48
CA ASN A 194 5.47 -4.14 15.59
C ASN A 194 6.51 -4.25 14.45
N ARG A 195 6.11 -4.81 13.30
CA ARG A 195 6.92 -4.81 12.08
C ARG A 195 6.60 -3.59 11.24
N LEU A 196 7.66 -2.91 10.80
CA LEU A 196 7.61 -1.92 9.73
C LEU A 196 8.08 -2.56 8.42
N LEU A 197 7.24 -2.52 7.40
CA LEU A 197 7.61 -2.77 6.01
C LEU A 197 7.76 -1.43 5.30
N LEU A 198 8.97 -1.11 4.84
CA LEU A 198 9.29 0.05 4.01
C LEU A 198 9.55 -0.41 2.58
N TYR A 199 9.12 0.36 1.57
CA TYR A 199 9.33 0.00 0.16
C TYR A 199 9.30 1.19 -0.79
N ASN A 200 9.87 0.99 -1.99
CA ASN A 200 9.74 1.92 -3.10
C ASN A 200 8.28 1.99 -3.54
N ALA A 201 7.69 3.19 -3.50
CA ALA A 201 6.25 3.38 -3.63
C ALA A 201 5.71 3.09 -5.06
N ASN A 202 6.60 3.02 -6.04
CA ASN A 202 6.29 2.73 -7.44
C ASN A 202 6.30 1.23 -7.80
N LEU A 203 6.49 0.34 -6.83
CA LEU A 203 6.27 -1.10 -6.98
C LEU A 203 4.78 -1.40 -6.89
N VAL A 204 4.28 -2.32 -7.71
CA VAL A 204 2.90 -2.81 -7.57
C VAL A 204 2.81 -3.60 -6.27
N HIS A 205 1.91 -3.19 -5.38
CA HIS A 205 1.76 -3.77 -4.06
C HIS A 205 0.30 -3.77 -3.59
N SER A 206 0.00 -4.58 -2.58
CA SER A 206 -1.28 -4.56 -1.87
C SER A 206 -1.21 -5.25 -0.51
N ALA A 207 -2.18 -4.98 0.36
CA ALA A 207 -2.47 -5.88 1.47
C ALA A 207 -2.93 -7.23 0.90
N THR A 208 -2.48 -8.32 1.51
CA THR A 208 -2.73 -9.66 0.97
C THR A 208 -4.04 -10.28 1.42
N ASP A 209 -4.57 -9.85 2.56
CA ASP A 209 -5.85 -10.29 3.12
C ASP A 209 -6.27 -9.38 4.27
N TYR A 210 -7.53 -9.48 4.68
CA TYR A 210 -8.12 -8.75 5.80
C TYR A 210 -8.84 -9.73 6.75
N THR A 211 -8.85 -9.41 8.04
CA THR A 211 -9.42 -10.29 9.08
C THR A 211 -10.23 -9.48 10.07
N GLY A 212 -10.94 -10.15 10.98
CA GLY A 212 -11.64 -9.52 12.10
C GLY A 212 -12.93 -8.79 11.73
N ARG A 213 -13.82 -8.63 12.71
CA ARG A 213 -15.07 -7.87 12.58
C ARG A 213 -15.16 -6.72 13.58
N THR A 214 -14.51 -6.85 14.73
CA THR A 214 -14.37 -5.80 15.75
C THR A 214 -13.10 -4.98 15.55
N LEU A 215 -13.05 -3.74 16.04
CA LEU A 215 -11.91 -2.84 15.83
C LEU A 215 -10.57 -3.47 16.28
N GLU A 216 -10.62 -4.27 17.33
CA GLU A 216 -9.51 -4.98 17.97
C GLU A 216 -8.92 -6.09 17.09
N GLU A 217 -9.79 -6.77 16.35
CA GLU A 217 -9.46 -7.92 15.50
C GLU A 217 -9.08 -7.50 14.08
N LYS A 218 -9.69 -6.40 13.59
CA LYS A 218 -9.51 -5.92 12.22
C LYS A 218 -8.06 -5.57 11.93
N ARG A 219 -7.54 -5.89 10.73
CA ARG A 219 -6.16 -5.57 10.32
C ARG A 219 -5.89 -4.06 10.52
N MET A 220 -5.01 -3.73 11.46
CA MET A 220 -4.71 -2.35 11.87
C MET A 220 -3.28 -2.03 11.50
N THR A 221 -3.11 -0.99 10.70
CA THR A 221 -1.78 -0.56 10.27
C THR A 221 -1.65 0.95 10.30
N ALA A 222 -0.51 1.46 10.76
CA ALA A 222 -0.13 2.83 10.45
C ALA A 222 0.56 2.86 9.08
N VAL A 223 0.11 3.75 8.20
CA VAL A 223 0.66 3.93 6.85
C VAL A 223 1.36 5.28 6.73
N PHE A 224 2.43 5.28 5.93
CA PHE A 224 3.31 6.43 5.77
C PHE A 224 3.71 6.60 4.31
N PHE A 225 3.81 7.85 3.88
CA PHE A 225 4.19 8.22 2.52
C PHE A 225 5.15 9.40 2.57
N TRP A 226 6.30 9.28 1.93
CA TRP A 226 7.31 10.33 1.89
C TRP A 226 7.84 10.53 0.47
N MET A 227 8.08 11.79 0.13
CA MET A 227 9.15 12.13 -0.78
C MET A 227 10.50 12.12 -0.04
N ALA A 228 11.59 12.04 -0.79
CA ALA A 228 12.94 11.84 -0.26
C ALA A 228 14.00 12.35 -1.23
#